data_AF-A0A6H1U6I0-F1
#
_entry.id   AF-A0A6H1U6I0-F1
#
_cell.length_a   1.000
_cell.length_b   1.000
_cell.length_c   1.000
_cell.angle_alpha   90.00
_cell.angle_beta   90.00
_cell.angle_gamma   90.00
#
_symmetry.space_group_name_H-M   'P 1'
#
loop_
_entity.id
_entity.type
_entity.pdbx_description
1 polymer ?
#
loop_
_entity_poly.entity_id
_entity_poly.type
_entity_poly.pdbx_seq_one_letter_code
_entity_poly.pdbx_strand_id
1 'polypeptide(L)'
;MGYLWNQLPIDPSWIQSLLLRLGEIWKQWLKDPIDIILVLALSYMVLAIIGERRTLWMVRGFILLMVAAALSATLELNLLKFVLNNLVIGSAVAMAVILQSEFRRFLEQLGKGDFKLLFQPYRQTIPKPDSTIDEIVDAVKELSQNRTGALMILETSGPIDERDFSVPGVKLNAEVSKELLQSIFQTSTLLHDGALLIRASRIVAAGVILPLSERSASRQLGTRHRAAMGITERVENCICVVVSEETGSISLAERGVLNRPLTSSKLKELLQSRFSQTVEREPVAPDLRTLSRKLGTRGAALISRLLRLPSSASREKK
;
A
#
# COMPACT_ATOMS: atom_id res chain seq x y z
N MET A 1 27.15 81.35 -13.93
CA MET A 1 26.93 80.00 -13.37
C MET A 1 25.46 79.65 -13.42
N GLY A 2 24.96 79.45 -14.63
CA GLY A 2 23.63 78.94 -14.93
C GLY A 2 23.80 77.99 -16.12
N TYR A 3 22.84 77.11 -16.34
CA TYR A 3 22.84 75.99 -17.29
C TYR A 3 23.56 74.74 -16.76
N LEU A 4 22.77 73.76 -16.28
CA LEU A 4 23.02 72.30 -16.40
C LEU A 4 22.00 71.43 -15.62
N TRP A 5 20.69 71.74 -15.63
CA TRP A 5 19.70 70.87 -14.94
C TRP A 5 18.39 70.62 -15.71
N ASN A 6 18.29 70.99 -16.99
CA ASN A 6 17.01 70.95 -17.72
C ASN A 6 16.98 70.02 -18.92
N GLN A 7 17.59 68.84 -18.83
CA GLN A 7 17.34 67.75 -19.78
C GLN A 7 17.39 66.38 -19.10
N LEU A 8 16.27 65.94 -18.54
CA LEU A 8 15.94 64.52 -18.45
C LEU A 8 14.46 64.36 -18.80
N PRO A 9 14.12 63.74 -19.95
CA PRO A 9 12.75 63.35 -20.22
C PRO A 9 12.43 62.15 -19.33
N ILE A 10 11.72 62.39 -18.23
CA ILE A 10 11.16 61.32 -17.41
C ILE A 10 9.85 60.89 -18.09
N ASP A 11 9.96 60.08 -19.15
CA ASP A 11 8.80 59.48 -19.80
C ASP A 11 8.20 58.40 -18.87
N PRO A 12 6.93 58.50 -18.42
CA PRO A 12 6.34 57.53 -17.49
C PRO A 12 5.97 56.16 -18.12
N SER A 13 6.29 55.95 -19.40
CA SER A 13 6.00 54.72 -20.15
C SER A 13 6.80 53.51 -19.64
N TRP A 14 7.99 53.73 -19.06
CA TRP A 14 8.80 52.64 -18.48
C TRP A 14 8.09 51.99 -17.29
N ILE A 15 7.37 52.76 -16.47
CA ILE A 15 6.66 52.26 -15.28
C ILE A 15 5.53 51.31 -15.68
N GLN A 16 4.80 51.65 -16.75
CA GLN A 16 3.73 50.80 -17.29
C GLN A 16 4.29 49.51 -17.91
N SER A 17 5.41 49.60 -18.63
CA SER A 17 6.08 48.42 -19.18
C SER A 17 6.68 47.51 -18.10
N LEU A 18 7.15 48.09 -16.98
CA LEU A 18 7.70 47.36 -15.84
C LEU A 18 6.59 46.64 -15.07
N LEU A 19 5.44 47.29 -14.85
CA LEU A 19 4.26 46.68 -14.20
C LEU A 19 3.68 45.52 -15.01
N LEU A 20 3.59 45.65 -16.34
CA LEU A 20 3.15 44.56 -17.22
C LEU A 20 4.14 43.40 -17.22
N ARG A 21 5.45 43.69 -17.25
CA ARG A 21 6.49 42.65 -17.13
C ARG A 21 6.47 41.96 -15.77
N LEU A 22 6.28 42.70 -14.67
CA LEU A 22 6.14 42.11 -13.33
C LEU A 22 4.87 41.26 -13.21
N GLY A 23 3.77 41.65 -13.86
CA GLY A 23 2.54 40.87 -13.91
C GLY A 23 2.69 39.55 -14.66
N GLU A 24 3.36 39.55 -15.83
CA GLU A 24 3.67 38.33 -16.58
C GLU A 24 4.64 37.42 -15.83
N ILE A 25 5.68 38.00 -15.20
CA ILE A 25 6.60 37.28 -14.32
C ILE A 25 5.81 36.64 -13.16
N TRP A 26 4.97 37.38 -12.44
CA TRP A 26 4.14 36.82 -11.36
C TRP A 26 3.23 35.69 -11.84
N LYS A 27 2.65 35.81 -13.04
CA LYS A 27 1.77 34.81 -13.64
C LYS A 27 2.53 33.55 -14.04
N GLN A 28 3.76 33.67 -14.52
CA GLN A 28 4.62 32.55 -14.91
C GLN A 28 5.21 31.84 -13.67
N TRP A 29 5.67 32.61 -12.69
CA TRP A 29 6.15 32.11 -11.39
C TRP A 29 5.06 31.43 -10.55
N LEU A 30 3.78 31.72 -10.77
CA LEU A 30 2.68 30.97 -10.14
C LEU A 30 2.29 29.73 -10.94
N LYS A 31 2.33 29.81 -12.28
CA LYS A 31 1.95 28.69 -13.16
C LYS A 31 2.94 27.54 -13.09
N ASP A 32 4.24 27.81 -13.11
CA ASP A 32 5.28 26.77 -13.12
C ASP A 32 5.25 25.87 -11.85
N PRO A 33 5.15 26.40 -10.61
CA PRO A 33 5.03 25.56 -9.43
C PRO A 33 3.65 24.92 -9.30
N ILE A 34 2.57 25.56 -9.76
CA ILE A 34 1.23 24.94 -9.76
C ILE A 34 1.22 23.75 -10.72
N ASP A 35 1.83 23.88 -11.90
CA ASP A 35 1.93 22.80 -12.88
C ASP A 35 2.79 21.65 -12.35
N ILE A 36 3.95 21.97 -11.73
CA ILE A 36 4.78 20.96 -11.05
C ILE A 36 4.02 20.26 -9.93
N ILE A 37 3.30 20.99 -9.07
CA ILE A 37 2.51 20.41 -7.97
C ILE A 37 1.37 19.55 -8.53
N LEU A 38 0.71 19.98 -9.60
CA LEU A 38 -0.36 19.24 -10.24
C LEU A 38 0.16 17.95 -10.87
N VAL A 39 1.30 18.00 -11.57
CA VAL A 39 1.99 16.83 -12.13
C VAL A 39 2.45 15.89 -11.03
N LEU A 40 2.98 16.41 -9.92
CA LEU A 40 3.43 15.60 -8.79
C LEU A 40 2.24 14.95 -8.07
N ALA A 41 1.14 15.67 -7.89
CA ALA A 41 -0.10 15.16 -7.32
C ALA A 41 -0.75 14.11 -8.23
N LEU A 42 -0.78 14.34 -9.55
CA LEU A 42 -1.32 13.41 -10.53
C LEU A 42 -0.45 12.15 -10.64
N SER A 43 0.88 12.30 -10.64
CA SER A 43 1.84 11.20 -10.60
C SER A 43 1.70 10.39 -9.31
N TYR A 44 1.62 11.06 -8.15
CA TYR A 44 1.38 10.42 -6.87
C TYR A 44 0.03 9.67 -6.85
N MET A 45 -1.02 10.27 -7.41
CA MET A 45 -2.34 9.64 -7.50
C MET A 45 -2.28 8.37 -8.35
N VAL A 46 -1.65 8.43 -9.53
CA VAL A 46 -1.44 7.25 -10.39
C VAL A 46 -0.65 6.16 -9.66
N LEU A 47 0.41 6.53 -8.92
CA LEU A 47 1.19 5.58 -8.13
C LEU A 47 0.39 4.98 -6.96
N ALA A 48 -0.50 5.75 -6.32
CA ALA A 48 -1.32 5.30 -5.20
C ALA A 48 -2.42 4.32 -5.62
N ILE A 49 -2.90 4.43 -6.86
CA ILE A 49 -3.96 3.58 -7.43
C ILE A 49 -3.44 2.19 -7.84
N ILE A 50 -2.13 2.10 -8.12
CA ILE A 50 -1.52 0.87 -8.62
C ILE A 50 -1.12 -0.01 -7.43
N GLY A 51 -2.00 -0.97 -7.09
CA GLY A 51 -1.82 -1.89 -5.97
C GLY A 51 -0.80 -3.02 -6.23
N GLU A 52 -0.31 -3.17 -7.46
CA GLU A 52 0.55 -4.29 -7.85
C GLU A 52 2.02 -3.85 -7.98
N ARG A 53 2.91 -4.46 -7.18
CA ARG A 53 4.33 -4.04 -7.10
C ARG A 53 5.00 -4.04 -8.48
N ARG A 54 4.71 -5.02 -9.34
CA ARG A 54 5.29 -5.13 -10.69
C ARG A 54 4.95 -3.92 -11.57
N THR A 55 3.70 -3.46 -11.51
CA THR A 55 3.22 -2.31 -12.26
C THR A 55 3.84 -1.01 -11.76
N LEU A 56 4.09 -0.89 -10.45
CA LEU A 56 4.85 0.23 -9.89
C LEU A 56 6.29 0.31 -10.42
N TRP A 57 6.98 -0.82 -10.61
CA TRP A 57 8.32 -0.83 -11.22
C TRP A 57 8.29 -0.37 -12.68
N MET A 58 7.30 -0.80 -13.46
CA MET A 58 7.13 -0.40 -14.85
C MET A 58 6.83 1.11 -14.98
N VAL A 59 5.92 1.63 -14.15
CA VAL A 59 5.57 3.05 -14.12
C VAL A 59 6.75 3.92 -13.65
N ARG A 60 7.49 3.50 -12.62
CA ARG A 60 8.72 4.18 -12.20
C ARG A 60 9.77 4.21 -13.30
N GLY A 61 9.93 3.10 -14.03
CA GLY A 61 10.82 3.02 -15.19
C GLY A 61 10.42 4.00 -16.29
N PHE A 62 9.12 4.09 -16.59
CA PHE A 62 8.59 5.04 -17.57
C PHE A 62 8.78 6.51 -17.13
N ILE A 63 8.55 6.82 -15.85
CA ILE A 63 8.80 8.17 -15.30
C ILE A 63 10.29 8.52 -15.38
N LEU A 64 11.18 7.59 -15.03
CA LEU A 64 12.63 7.81 -15.12
C LEU A 64 13.07 8.06 -16.58
N LEU A 65 12.48 7.33 -17.52
CA LEU A 65 12.71 7.49 -18.95
C LEU A 65 12.21 8.86 -19.46
N MET A 66 11.04 9.32 -19.00
CA MET A 66 10.53 10.67 -19.27
C MET A 66 11.45 11.77 -18.71
N VAL A 67 11.96 11.61 -17.49
CA VAL A 67 12.91 12.55 -16.87
C VAL A 67 14.23 12.58 -17.65
N ALA A 68 14.75 11.43 -18.07
CA ALA A 68 15.95 11.34 -18.90
C ALA A 68 15.76 12.03 -20.25
N ALA A 69 14.60 11.87 -20.89
CA ALA A 69 14.26 12.55 -22.14
C ALA A 69 14.17 14.08 -21.97
N ALA A 70 13.57 14.55 -20.87
CA ALA A 70 13.50 15.97 -20.53
C ALA A 70 14.89 16.57 -20.27
N LEU A 71 15.74 15.88 -19.49
CA LEU A 71 17.12 16.28 -19.24
C LEU A 71 17.93 16.35 -20.54
N SER A 72 17.78 15.36 -21.41
CA SER A 72 18.43 15.35 -22.73
C SER A 72 17.99 16.54 -23.60
N ALA A 73 16.75 17.00 -23.46
CA ALA A 73 16.26 18.18 -24.18
C ALA A 73 16.84 19.48 -23.60
N THR A 74 17.00 19.58 -22.27
CA THR A 74 17.62 20.74 -21.61
C THR A 74 19.13 20.84 -21.85
N LEU A 75 19.80 19.70 -22.06
CA LEU A 75 21.24 19.62 -22.34
C LEU A 75 21.56 19.69 -23.84
N GLU A 76 20.57 19.92 -24.70
CA GLU A 76 20.70 20.02 -26.17
C GLU A 76 21.36 18.80 -26.85
N LEU A 77 21.25 17.61 -26.25
CA LEU A 77 21.84 16.38 -26.79
C LEU A 77 20.98 15.82 -27.93
N ASN A 78 21.21 16.27 -29.16
CA ASN A 78 20.36 15.99 -30.33
C ASN A 78 20.12 14.49 -30.63
N LEU A 79 21.18 13.67 -30.65
CA LEU A 79 21.06 12.23 -30.92
C LEU A 79 20.35 11.49 -29.78
N LEU A 80 20.72 11.80 -28.53
CA LEU A 80 20.12 11.19 -27.35
C LEU A 80 18.64 11.55 -27.24
N LYS A 81 18.28 12.80 -27.53
CA LYS A 81 16.90 13.29 -27.59
C LYS A 81 16.09 12.52 -28.62
N PHE A 82 16.63 12.32 -29.83
CA PHE A 82 15.95 11.55 -30.87
C PHE A 82 15.65 10.11 -30.42
N VAL A 83 16.66 9.42 -29.86
CA VAL A 83 16.50 8.03 -29.39
C VAL A 83 15.52 7.94 -28.22
N LEU A 84 15.70 8.78 -27.19
CA LEU A 84 14.84 8.78 -26.02
C LEU A 84 13.39 9.14 -26.35
N ASN A 85 13.15 10.09 -27.26
CA ASN A 85 11.79 10.45 -27.65
C ASN A 85 11.06 9.29 -28.35
N ASN A 86 11.75 8.60 -29.26
CA ASN A 86 11.19 7.40 -29.92
C ASN A 86 10.94 6.26 -28.90
N LEU A 87 11.84 6.12 -27.93
CA LEU A 87 11.71 5.14 -26.84
C LEU A 87 10.52 5.48 -25.92
N VAL A 88 10.31 6.76 -25.58
CA VAL A 88 9.13 7.25 -24.83
C VAL A 88 7.86 6.87 -25.58
N ILE A 89 7.79 7.16 -26.88
CA ILE A 89 6.60 6.87 -27.70
C ILE A 89 6.32 5.37 -27.72
N GLY A 90 7.33 4.54 -28.00
CA GLY A 90 7.17 3.08 -28.03
C GLY A 90 6.79 2.49 -26.66
N SER A 91 7.41 2.98 -25.58
CA SER A 91 7.10 2.53 -24.22
C SER A 91 5.73 2.99 -23.76
N ALA A 92 5.25 4.18 -24.17
CA ALA A 92 3.91 4.64 -23.89
C ALA A 92 2.84 3.74 -24.54
N VAL A 93 3.05 3.34 -25.80
CA VAL A 93 2.15 2.42 -26.51
C VAL A 93 2.12 1.05 -25.83
N ALA A 94 3.29 0.48 -25.52
CA ALA A 94 3.38 -0.81 -24.82
C ALA A 94 2.72 -0.74 -23.43
N MET A 95 2.94 0.36 -22.71
CA MET A 95 2.34 0.60 -21.40
C MET A 95 0.81 0.70 -21.50
N ALA A 96 0.27 1.40 -22.50
CA ALA A 96 -1.17 1.52 -22.72
C ALA A 96 -1.84 0.16 -22.98
N VAL A 97 -1.18 -0.72 -23.74
CA VAL A 97 -1.67 -2.09 -23.99
C VAL A 97 -1.64 -2.93 -22.70
N ILE A 98 -0.56 -2.88 -21.93
CA ILE A 98 -0.41 -3.66 -20.69
C ILE A 98 -1.34 -3.15 -19.59
N LEU A 99 -1.52 -1.83 -19.47
CA LEU A 99 -2.36 -1.19 -18.45
C LEU A 99 -3.84 -1.12 -18.82
N GLN A 100 -4.28 -1.72 -19.92
CA GLN A 100 -5.67 -1.59 -20.39
C GLN A 100 -6.70 -2.01 -19.31
N SER A 101 -6.43 -3.08 -18.56
CA SER A 101 -7.28 -3.56 -17.47
C SER A 101 -7.28 -2.63 -16.26
N GLU A 102 -6.13 -2.04 -15.91
CA GLU A 102 -6.00 -1.12 -14.76
C GLU A 102 -6.59 0.25 -15.05
N PHE A 103 -6.43 0.77 -16.27
CA PHE A 103 -7.03 2.04 -16.69
C PHE A 103 -8.55 1.97 -16.69
N ARG A 104 -9.10 0.83 -17.14
CA ARG A 104 -10.53 0.55 -17.03
C ARG A 104 -11.00 0.55 -15.58
N ARG A 105 -10.32 -0.17 -14.69
CA ARG A 105 -10.63 -0.18 -13.25
C ARG A 105 -10.56 1.21 -12.63
N PHE A 106 -9.54 2.00 -12.98
CA PHE A 106 -9.39 3.37 -12.52
C PHE A 106 -10.58 4.24 -12.96
N LEU A 107 -10.97 4.19 -14.24
CA LEU A 107 -12.13 4.93 -14.74
C LEU A 107 -13.45 4.46 -14.11
N GLU A 108 -13.61 3.16 -13.86
CA GLU A 108 -14.76 2.60 -13.14
C GLU A 108 -14.81 3.10 -11.68
N GLN A 109 -13.67 3.30 -11.02
CA GLN A 109 -13.57 3.89 -9.68
C GLN A 109 -13.82 5.39 -9.69
N LEU A 110 -13.30 6.11 -10.69
CA LEU A 110 -13.50 7.55 -10.87
C LEU A 110 -14.97 7.88 -11.17
N GLY A 111 -15.62 7.06 -12.01
CA GLY A 111 -17.02 7.22 -12.40
C GLY A 111 -18.03 6.96 -11.29
N LYS A 112 -17.64 6.24 -10.22
CA LYS A 112 -18.49 6.03 -9.03
C LYS A 112 -18.53 7.24 -8.08
N GLY A 113 -17.73 8.28 -8.34
CA GLY A 113 -17.74 9.53 -7.55
C GLY A 113 -17.16 9.42 -6.15
N ASP A 114 -16.69 8.24 -5.73
CA ASP A 114 -16.06 8.01 -4.43
C ASP A 114 -14.56 8.37 -4.47
N PHE A 115 -14.25 9.63 -4.75
CA PHE A 115 -12.89 10.17 -4.61
C PHE A 115 -12.31 9.94 -3.21
N LYS A 116 -13.17 9.78 -2.19
CA LYS A 116 -12.76 9.42 -0.83
C LYS A 116 -12.08 8.05 -0.75
N LEU A 117 -12.43 7.07 -1.59
CA LEU A 117 -11.78 5.75 -1.64
C LEU A 117 -10.41 5.79 -2.34
N LEU A 118 -10.20 6.73 -3.26
CA LEU A 118 -8.91 6.92 -3.96
C LEU A 118 -7.85 7.62 -3.08
N PHE A 119 -8.28 8.50 -2.17
CA PHE A 119 -7.40 9.19 -1.21
C PHE A 119 -7.32 8.50 0.16
N GLN A 120 -8.09 7.43 0.37
CA GLN A 120 -7.89 6.57 1.52
C GLN A 120 -6.70 5.66 1.14
N PRO A 121 -5.52 5.78 1.79
CA PRO A 121 -4.59 4.66 1.77
C PRO A 121 -5.42 3.47 2.20
N TYR A 122 -5.30 2.35 1.48
CA TYR A 122 -6.02 1.10 1.67
C TYR A 122 -5.93 0.65 3.15
N ARG A 123 -6.68 1.32 4.01
CA ARG A 123 -7.14 0.85 5.28
C ARG A 123 -8.27 -0.05 4.85
N GLN A 124 -7.90 -1.28 4.50
CA GLN A 124 -8.69 -2.37 5.01
C GLN A 124 -9.01 -1.99 6.44
N THR A 125 -10.28 -1.70 6.69
CA THR A 125 -10.84 -1.87 8.02
C THR A 125 -10.52 -3.31 8.37
N ILE A 126 -9.34 -3.54 8.96
CA ILE A 126 -8.94 -4.79 9.55
C ILE A 126 -9.99 -4.98 10.64
N PRO A 127 -10.96 -5.92 10.47
CA PRO A 127 -11.73 -6.36 11.60
C PRO A 127 -10.70 -6.83 12.62
N LYS A 128 -10.84 -6.41 13.88
CA LYS A 128 -9.87 -6.67 14.96
C LYS A 128 -9.13 -8.00 14.74
N PRO A 129 -7.78 -8.01 14.65
CA PRO A 129 -6.99 -9.21 14.40
C PRO A 129 -7.37 -10.39 15.30
N ASP A 130 -7.81 -10.09 16.52
CA ASP A 130 -8.30 -11.10 17.47
C ASP A 130 -9.48 -11.92 16.92
N SER A 131 -10.45 -11.30 16.25
CA SER A 131 -11.64 -12.03 15.77
C SER A 131 -11.29 -13.03 14.68
N THR A 132 -10.46 -12.67 13.69
CA THR A 132 -10.11 -13.59 12.59
C THR A 132 -9.21 -14.73 13.08
N ILE A 133 -8.25 -14.43 13.96
CA ILE A 133 -7.39 -15.47 14.53
C ILE A 133 -8.21 -16.44 15.36
N ASP A 134 -9.19 -15.94 16.13
CA ASP A 134 -10.10 -16.76 16.93
C ASP A 134 -10.93 -17.70 16.03
N GLU A 135 -11.53 -17.18 14.97
CA GLU A 135 -12.27 -17.99 13.98
C GLU A 135 -11.40 -19.10 13.36
N ILE A 136 -10.15 -18.79 12.99
CA ILE A 136 -9.21 -19.78 12.43
C ILE A 136 -8.83 -20.82 13.47
N VAL A 137 -8.51 -20.42 14.70
CA VAL A 137 -8.10 -21.34 15.77
C VAL A 137 -9.26 -22.26 16.16
N ASP A 138 -10.49 -21.74 16.26
CA ASP A 138 -11.67 -22.53 16.58
C ASP A 138 -12.03 -23.50 15.45
N ALA A 139 -11.89 -23.09 14.18
CA ALA A 139 -12.03 -24.00 13.04
C ALA A 139 -10.97 -25.09 13.06
N VAL A 140 -9.69 -24.75 13.26
CA VAL A 140 -8.57 -25.70 13.34
C VAL A 140 -8.77 -26.70 14.47
N LYS A 141 -9.24 -26.25 15.62
CA LYS A 141 -9.51 -27.11 16.77
C LYS A 141 -10.55 -28.18 16.44
N GLU A 142 -11.64 -27.81 15.78
CA GLU A 142 -12.70 -28.74 15.41
C GLU A 142 -12.26 -29.69 14.27
N LEU A 143 -11.55 -29.17 13.26
CA LEU A 143 -10.93 -29.99 12.21
C LEU A 143 -9.94 -31.01 12.79
N SER A 144 -9.14 -30.60 13.78
CA SER A 144 -8.21 -31.47 14.51
C SER A 144 -8.93 -32.58 15.29
N GLN A 145 -10.00 -32.25 16.01
CA GLN A 145 -10.83 -33.22 16.74
C GLN A 145 -11.48 -34.24 15.82
N ASN A 146 -11.96 -33.79 14.66
CA ASN A 146 -12.59 -34.64 13.66
C ASN A 146 -11.59 -35.36 12.74
N ARG A 147 -10.27 -35.12 12.93
CA ARG A 147 -9.19 -35.62 12.05
C ARG A 147 -9.42 -35.27 10.58
N THR A 148 -9.97 -34.10 10.32
CA THR A 148 -10.16 -33.58 8.97
C THR A 148 -8.88 -32.87 8.53
N GLY A 149 -8.27 -33.34 7.44
CA GLY A 149 -7.07 -32.73 6.89
C GLY A 149 -7.32 -31.30 6.41
N ALA A 150 -6.46 -30.38 6.82
CA ALA A 150 -6.57 -28.97 6.42
C ALA A 150 -5.20 -28.36 6.13
N LEU A 151 -5.18 -27.43 5.18
CA LEU A 151 -3.98 -26.70 4.78
C LEU A 151 -4.37 -25.25 4.49
N MET A 152 -3.95 -24.34 5.36
CA MET A 152 -4.27 -22.91 5.26
C MET A 152 -2.98 -22.11 5.17
N ILE A 153 -2.91 -21.21 4.20
CA ILE A 153 -1.82 -20.27 3.98
C ILE A 153 -2.30 -18.91 4.43
N LEU A 154 -1.58 -18.29 5.35
CA LEU A 154 -1.85 -16.95 5.82
C LEU A 154 -0.73 -16.02 5.37
N GLU A 155 -1.11 -14.94 4.71
CA GLU A 155 -0.18 -13.87 4.32
C GLU A 155 0.15 -12.99 5.53
N THR A 156 1.44 -12.72 5.78
CA THR A 156 1.85 -11.90 6.93
C THR A 156 2.10 -10.44 6.53
N SER A 157 3.10 -10.16 5.70
CA SER A 157 3.56 -8.79 5.40
C SER A 157 3.28 -8.31 3.97
N GLY A 158 2.67 -9.16 3.14
CA GLY A 158 2.33 -8.79 1.77
C GLY A 158 1.72 -9.95 0.96
N PRO A 159 1.15 -9.65 -0.21
CA PRO A 159 0.51 -10.65 -1.06
C PRO A 159 1.52 -11.63 -1.63
N ILE A 160 1.12 -12.90 -1.70
CA ILE A 160 1.85 -13.96 -2.41
C ILE A 160 1.49 -13.86 -3.90
N ASP A 161 2.46 -14.05 -4.78
CA ASP A 161 2.23 -14.02 -6.22
C ASP A 161 1.57 -15.33 -6.67
N GLU A 162 0.61 -15.26 -7.61
CA GLU A 162 -0.05 -16.46 -8.14
C GLU A 162 0.95 -17.43 -8.79
N ARG A 163 2.12 -16.95 -9.23
CA ARG A 163 3.22 -17.74 -9.81
C ARG A 163 3.95 -18.64 -8.82
N ASP A 164 3.85 -18.36 -7.52
CA ASP A 164 4.46 -19.20 -6.48
C ASP A 164 3.63 -20.47 -6.22
N PHE A 165 2.37 -20.48 -6.66
CA PHE A 165 1.49 -21.64 -6.63
C PHE A 165 1.67 -22.52 -7.85
N SER A 166 1.48 -23.84 -7.69
CA SER A 166 1.43 -24.75 -8.83
C SER A 166 0.12 -24.63 -9.59
N VAL A 167 -1.00 -24.45 -8.88
CA VAL A 167 -2.32 -24.14 -9.46
C VAL A 167 -3.02 -23.12 -8.55
N PRO A 168 -3.53 -21.98 -9.07
CA PRO A 168 -4.07 -20.88 -8.27
C PRO A 168 -5.43 -21.16 -7.58
N GLY A 169 -6.07 -22.30 -7.83
CA GLY A 169 -7.32 -22.70 -7.19
C GLY A 169 -8.57 -21.90 -7.63
N VAL A 170 -9.67 -22.07 -6.88
CA VAL A 170 -10.96 -21.40 -7.12
C VAL A 170 -11.04 -20.13 -6.28
N LYS A 171 -11.27 -18.98 -6.92
CA LYS A 171 -11.40 -17.68 -6.25
C LYS A 171 -12.74 -17.59 -5.51
N LEU A 172 -12.70 -17.25 -4.21
CA LEU A 172 -13.88 -17.17 -3.34
C LEU A 172 -14.16 -15.73 -2.89
N ASN A 173 -13.13 -14.99 -2.47
CA ASN A 173 -13.24 -13.62 -1.92
C ASN A 173 -14.25 -13.47 -0.76
N ALA A 174 -14.39 -14.52 0.05
CA ALA A 174 -15.30 -14.58 1.18
C ALA A 174 -14.66 -14.04 2.47
N GLU A 175 -15.47 -13.66 3.45
CA GLU A 175 -14.97 -13.34 4.80
C GLU A 175 -14.65 -14.62 5.56
N VAL A 176 -13.61 -14.57 6.40
CA VAL A 176 -13.22 -15.73 7.22
C VAL A 176 -14.28 -15.95 8.30
N SER A 177 -14.90 -17.13 8.31
CA SER A 177 -15.72 -17.61 9.41
C SER A 177 -15.40 -19.07 9.69
N LYS A 178 -15.57 -19.51 10.94
CA LYS A 178 -15.38 -20.89 11.36
C LYS A 178 -16.17 -21.87 10.49
N GLU A 179 -17.44 -21.60 10.24
CA GLU A 179 -18.34 -22.48 9.48
C GLU A 179 -17.88 -22.64 8.03
N LEU A 180 -17.38 -21.55 7.43
CA LEU A 180 -16.87 -21.59 6.05
C LEU A 180 -15.57 -22.40 5.97
N LEU A 181 -14.64 -22.19 6.90
CA LEU A 181 -13.40 -22.97 6.97
C LEU A 181 -13.69 -24.47 7.10
N GLN A 182 -14.61 -24.85 7.98
CA GLN A 182 -15.02 -26.23 8.17
C GLN A 182 -15.67 -26.82 6.91
N SER A 183 -16.56 -26.07 6.29
CA SER A 183 -17.25 -26.49 5.06
C SER A 183 -16.28 -26.73 3.91
N ILE A 184 -15.26 -25.89 3.76
CA ILE A 184 -14.26 -26.02 2.69
C ILE A 184 -13.41 -27.28 2.87
N PHE A 185 -12.99 -27.60 4.10
CA PHE A 185 -12.15 -28.78 4.35
C PHE A 185 -12.93 -30.09 4.52
N GLN A 186 -14.26 -30.05 4.39
CA GLN A 186 -15.08 -31.26 4.41
C GLN A 186 -14.74 -32.18 3.22
N THR A 187 -14.45 -33.45 3.50
CA THR A 187 -13.96 -34.46 2.54
C THR A 187 -14.91 -34.77 1.37
N SER A 188 -16.18 -34.37 1.47
CA SER A 188 -17.18 -34.55 0.41
C SER A 188 -17.19 -33.44 -0.64
N THR A 189 -16.45 -32.34 -0.43
CA THR A 189 -16.46 -31.17 -1.33
C THR A 189 -15.37 -31.26 -2.39
N LEU A 190 -15.41 -30.43 -3.43
CA LEU A 190 -14.30 -30.34 -4.39
C LEU A 190 -13.16 -29.41 -3.92
N LEU A 191 -13.41 -28.58 -2.90
CA LEU A 191 -12.48 -27.54 -2.46
C LEU A 191 -11.52 -27.99 -1.35
N HIS A 192 -11.79 -29.13 -0.70
CA HIS A 192 -10.95 -29.66 0.37
C HIS A 192 -9.60 -30.21 -0.11
N ASP A 193 -9.49 -30.48 -1.41
CA ASP A 193 -8.26 -30.98 -2.02
C ASP A 193 -7.38 -29.79 -2.44
N GLY A 194 -6.47 -29.42 -1.54
CA GLY A 194 -5.54 -28.32 -1.73
C GLY A 194 -5.47 -27.39 -0.53
N ALA A 195 -4.87 -26.23 -0.76
CA ALA A 195 -4.67 -25.20 0.24
C ALA A 195 -5.71 -24.08 0.14
N LEU A 196 -5.98 -23.46 1.27
CA LEU A 196 -6.78 -22.25 1.38
C LEU A 196 -5.87 -21.03 1.52
N LEU A 197 -6.04 -20.02 0.69
CA LEU A 197 -5.30 -18.76 0.76
C LEU A 197 -6.10 -17.71 1.53
N ILE A 198 -5.56 -17.27 2.67
CA ILE A 198 -6.16 -16.26 3.54
C ILE A 198 -5.30 -14.99 3.53
N ARG A 199 -5.93 -13.86 3.22
CA ARG A 199 -5.33 -12.52 3.22
C ARG A 199 -6.08 -11.64 4.21
N ALA A 200 -5.40 -11.22 5.27
CA ALA A 200 -6.00 -10.48 6.38
C ALA A 200 -7.25 -11.20 6.91
N SER A 201 -8.45 -10.65 6.69
CA SER A 201 -9.74 -11.21 7.13
C SER A 201 -10.56 -11.88 6.03
N ARG A 202 -9.98 -12.11 4.84
CA ARG A 202 -10.68 -12.70 3.69
C ARG A 202 -9.99 -13.96 3.16
N ILE A 203 -10.82 -14.90 2.73
CA ILE A 203 -10.42 -16.07 1.96
C ILE A 203 -10.36 -15.67 0.49
N VAL A 204 -9.16 -15.68 -0.09
CA VAL A 204 -8.93 -15.29 -1.48
C VAL A 204 -9.30 -16.44 -2.42
N ALA A 205 -8.76 -17.62 -2.17
CA ALA A 205 -8.97 -18.81 -3.00
C ALA A 205 -8.90 -20.10 -2.17
N ALA A 206 -9.58 -21.14 -2.63
CA ALA A 206 -9.55 -22.50 -2.08
C ALA A 206 -9.12 -23.52 -3.14
N GLY A 207 -8.66 -24.70 -2.72
CA GLY A 207 -8.14 -25.72 -3.64
C GLY A 207 -6.87 -25.29 -4.38
N VAL A 208 -6.04 -24.45 -3.74
CA VAL A 208 -4.76 -23.99 -4.29
C VAL A 208 -3.75 -25.14 -4.20
N ILE A 209 -3.13 -25.52 -5.31
CA ILE A 209 -2.10 -26.57 -5.30
C ILE A 209 -0.75 -25.90 -5.09
N LEU A 210 -0.04 -26.34 -4.05
CA LEU A 210 1.23 -25.79 -3.65
C LEU A 210 2.40 -26.66 -4.08
N PRO A 211 3.58 -26.05 -4.29
CA PRO A 211 4.78 -26.82 -4.49
C PRO A 211 5.15 -27.63 -3.25
N LEU A 212 5.66 -28.83 -3.46
CA LEU A 212 6.12 -29.70 -2.39
C LEU A 212 7.59 -29.43 -2.10
N SER A 213 7.97 -29.38 -0.81
CA SER A 213 9.39 -29.35 -0.42
C SER A 213 10.08 -30.67 -0.78
N GLU A 214 11.29 -30.56 -1.32
CA GLU A 214 12.20 -31.68 -1.57
C GLU A 214 13.06 -32.03 -0.36
N ARG A 215 13.06 -31.19 0.69
CA ARG A 215 13.82 -31.47 1.89
C ARG A 215 13.27 -32.74 2.52
N SER A 216 14.18 -33.63 2.91
CA SER A 216 13.90 -34.94 3.51
C SER A 216 13.38 -34.82 4.95
N ALA A 217 12.41 -33.94 5.20
CA ALA A 217 11.75 -33.83 6.47
C ALA A 217 10.92 -35.11 6.67
N SER A 218 11.52 -36.07 7.40
CA SER A 218 11.00 -37.37 7.86
C SER A 218 10.02 -38.06 6.90
N ARG A 219 10.36 -39.27 6.41
CA ARG A 219 9.51 -40.19 5.61
C ARG A 219 8.04 -40.37 6.08
N GLN A 220 7.67 -39.84 7.25
CA GLN A 220 6.34 -39.79 7.87
C GLN A 220 5.53 -38.51 7.56
N LEU A 221 6.01 -37.58 6.73
CA LEU A 221 5.24 -36.38 6.36
C LEU A 221 4.31 -36.65 5.17
N GLY A 222 3.01 -36.47 5.41
CA GLY A 222 2.00 -36.44 4.36
C GLY A 222 2.16 -35.26 3.38
N THR A 223 1.45 -35.33 2.25
CA THR A 223 1.53 -34.36 1.16
C THR A 223 1.22 -32.92 1.59
N ARG A 224 0.21 -32.71 2.45
CA ARG A 224 -0.14 -31.37 2.98
C ARG A 224 0.99 -30.73 3.80
N HIS A 225 1.74 -31.52 4.57
CA HIS A 225 2.88 -31.00 5.33
C HIS A 225 4.03 -30.60 4.40
N ARG A 226 4.31 -31.42 3.39
CA ARG A 226 5.32 -31.12 2.37
C ARG A 226 4.96 -29.89 1.54
N ALA A 227 3.67 -29.71 1.23
CA ALA A 227 3.13 -28.53 0.56
C ALA A 227 3.33 -27.26 1.39
N ALA A 228 2.98 -27.31 2.68
CA ALA A 228 3.18 -26.20 3.61
C ALA A 228 4.66 -25.79 3.74
N MET A 229 5.56 -26.76 3.80
CA MET A 229 7.00 -26.48 3.79
C MET A 229 7.45 -25.90 2.46
N GLY A 230 7.02 -26.47 1.32
CA GLY A 230 7.46 -26.05 0.00
C GLY A 230 7.10 -24.61 -0.33
N ILE A 231 5.90 -24.15 0.05
CA ILE A 231 5.52 -22.75 -0.16
C ILE A 231 6.29 -21.81 0.80
N THR A 232 6.45 -22.19 2.06
CA THR A 232 7.15 -21.35 3.06
C THR A 232 8.67 -21.29 2.86
N GLU A 233 9.24 -22.22 2.09
CA GLU A 233 10.63 -22.16 1.62
C GLU A 233 10.81 -21.12 0.50
N ARG A 234 9.82 -20.96 -0.38
CA ARG A 234 9.88 -20.03 -1.52
C ARG A 234 9.46 -18.62 -1.14
N VAL A 235 8.54 -18.51 -0.19
CA VAL A 235 7.86 -17.26 0.16
C VAL A 235 8.06 -16.97 1.65
N GLU A 236 8.86 -15.95 1.96
CA GLU A 236 9.18 -15.59 3.36
C GLU A 236 8.01 -14.92 4.10
N ASN A 237 7.10 -14.26 3.38
CA ASN A 237 5.96 -13.51 3.90
C ASN A 237 4.69 -14.34 4.02
N CYS A 238 4.81 -15.65 4.28
CA CYS A 238 3.68 -16.53 4.52
C CYS A 238 3.92 -17.48 5.69
N ILE A 239 2.83 -17.88 6.33
CA ILE A 239 2.80 -18.90 7.37
C ILE A 239 1.73 -19.91 6.96
N CYS A 240 1.99 -21.20 7.14
CA CYS A 240 1.01 -22.23 6.84
C CYS A 240 0.58 -22.99 8.09
N VAL A 241 -0.73 -23.14 8.28
CA VAL A 241 -1.31 -24.00 9.31
C VAL A 241 -1.76 -25.29 8.65
N VAL A 242 -1.37 -26.42 9.23
CA VAL A 242 -1.67 -27.76 8.73
C VAL A 242 -2.36 -28.57 9.82
N VAL A 243 -3.43 -29.27 9.48
CA VAL A 243 -4.05 -30.30 10.30
C VAL A 243 -3.87 -31.65 9.63
N SER A 244 -3.30 -32.61 10.35
CA SER A 244 -3.09 -33.98 9.85
C SER A 244 -4.41 -34.74 9.78
N GLU A 245 -4.71 -35.35 8.64
CA GLU A 245 -5.87 -36.25 8.48
C GLU A 245 -5.68 -37.59 9.19
N GLU A 246 -4.44 -38.03 9.38
CA GLU A 246 -4.14 -39.31 10.01
C GLU A 246 -4.22 -39.22 11.54
N THR A 247 -3.67 -38.14 12.09
CA THR A 247 -3.43 -38.01 13.54
C THR A 247 -4.25 -36.89 14.18
N GLY A 248 -4.86 -35.99 13.41
CA GLY A 248 -5.46 -34.76 13.90
C GLY A 248 -4.45 -33.72 14.42
N SER A 249 -3.13 -33.99 14.34
CA SER A 249 -2.13 -33.09 14.91
C SER A 249 -2.05 -31.77 14.14
N ILE A 250 -2.03 -30.66 14.88
CA ILE A 250 -1.86 -29.31 14.34
C ILE A 250 -0.37 -29.02 14.18
N SER A 251 0.01 -28.47 13.03
CA SER A 251 1.37 -28.05 12.72
C SER A 251 1.39 -26.64 12.12
N LEU A 252 2.47 -25.91 12.34
CA LEU A 252 2.71 -24.59 11.75
C LEU A 252 4.00 -24.65 10.94
N ALA A 253 3.95 -24.33 9.65
CA ALA A 253 5.14 -24.15 8.82
C ALA A 253 5.46 -22.67 8.65
N GLU A 254 6.72 -22.32 8.86
CA GLU A 254 7.27 -20.98 8.66
C GLU A 254 8.71 -21.10 8.17
N ARG A 255 9.08 -20.39 7.09
CA ARG A 255 10.43 -20.39 6.51
C ARG A 255 11.00 -21.80 6.25
N GLY A 256 10.16 -22.71 5.77
CA GLY A 256 10.55 -24.09 5.50
C GLY A 256 10.83 -24.95 6.73
N VAL A 257 10.47 -24.49 7.93
CA VAL A 257 10.53 -25.27 9.17
C VAL A 257 9.12 -25.58 9.63
N LEU A 258 8.87 -26.86 9.96
CA LEU A 258 7.58 -27.32 10.45
C LEU A 258 7.62 -27.50 11.97
N ASN A 259 6.88 -26.66 12.70
CA ASN A 259 6.69 -26.74 14.15
C ASN A 259 5.48 -27.63 14.46
N ARG A 260 5.74 -28.77 15.13
CA ARG A 260 4.72 -29.78 15.46
C ARG A 260 5.13 -30.67 16.63
N PRO A 261 4.18 -31.29 17.34
CA PRO A 261 2.75 -30.99 17.34
C PRO A 261 2.44 -29.73 18.17
N LEU A 262 1.44 -28.96 17.76
CA LEU A 262 0.98 -27.76 18.47
C LEU A 262 -0.38 -27.98 19.12
N THR A 263 -0.61 -27.32 20.26
CA THR A 263 -1.94 -27.17 20.86
C THR A 263 -2.67 -25.98 20.24
N SER A 264 -4.01 -25.98 20.28
CA SER A 264 -4.81 -24.84 19.79
C SER A 264 -4.44 -23.53 20.49
N SER A 265 -4.18 -23.57 21.80
CA SER A 265 -3.73 -22.42 22.57
C SER A 265 -2.36 -21.92 22.11
N LYS A 266 -1.41 -22.83 21.83
CA LYS A 266 -0.08 -22.44 21.35
C LYS A 266 -0.14 -21.89 19.92
N LEU A 267 -1.00 -22.45 19.08
CA LEU A 267 -1.26 -21.92 17.74
C LEU A 267 -1.77 -20.47 17.82
N LYS A 268 -2.76 -20.19 18.69
CA LYS A 268 -3.29 -18.84 18.89
C LYS A 268 -2.19 -17.85 19.29
N GLU A 269 -1.37 -18.21 20.27
CA GLU A 269 -0.24 -17.39 20.72
C GLU A 269 0.75 -17.08 19.59
N LEU A 270 1.11 -18.10 18.79
CA LEU A 270 2.03 -17.94 17.66
C LEU A 270 1.45 -17.04 16.57
N LEU A 271 0.17 -17.22 16.22
CA LEU A 271 -0.50 -16.37 15.23
C LEU A 271 -0.60 -14.92 15.74
N GLN A 272 -1.07 -14.71 16.96
CA GLN A 272 -1.18 -13.36 17.55
C GLN A 272 0.18 -12.65 17.61
N SER A 273 1.26 -13.37 17.95
CA SER A 273 2.62 -12.81 17.95
C SER A 273 3.05 -12.33 16.57
N ARG A 274 2.76 -13.10 15.50
CA ARG A 274 3.18 -12.79 14.13
C ARG A 274 2.35 -11.67 13.48
N PHE A 275 1.05 -11.66 13.74
CA PHE A 275 0.16 -10.62 13.19
C PHE A 275 0.25 -9.30 13.97
N SER A 276 0.48 -9.32 15.28
CA SER A 276 0.69 -8.08 16.06
C SER A 276 1.96 -7.34 15.64
N GLN A 277 3.05 -8.05 15.34
CA GLN A 277 4.29 -7.45 14.83
C GLN A 277 4.12 -6.78 13.45
N THR A 278 3.09 -7.15 12.68
CA THR A 278 2.80 -6.52 11.39
C THR A 278 2.06 -5.20 11.58
N VAL A 279 1.21 -5.08 12.61
CA VAL A 279 0.48 -3.83 12.93
C VAL A 279 1.43 -2.74 13.40
N GLU A 280 2.49 -3.07 14.16
CA GLU A 280 3.48 -2.09 14.60
C GLU A 280 4.44 -1.60 13.49
N ARG A 281 4.51 -2.32 12.36
CA ARG A 281 5.38 -1.96 11.23
C ARG A 281 4.76 -0.97 10.24
N GLU A 282 3.49 -0.61 10.38
CA GLU A 282 2.99 0.59 9.70
C GLU A 282 3.61 1.82 10.37
N PRO A 283 4.40 2.65 9.67
CA PRO A 283 4.81 3.93 10.21
C PRO A 283 3.54 4.74 10.42
N VAL A 284 3.12 4.87 11.68
CA VAL A 284 2.05 5.77 12.09
C VAL A 284 2.47 7.17 11.66
N ALA A 285 2.03 7.59 10.48
CA ALA A 285 2.17 8.98 10.05
C ALA A 285 1.50 9.83 11.14
N PRO A 286 2.19 10.83 11.70
CA PRO A 286 1.65 11.60 12.81
C PRO A 286 0.35 12.27 12.34
N ASP A 287 -0.74 11.98 13.04
CA ASP A 287 -2.05 12.53 12.75
C ASP A 287 -2.01 14.06 12.90
N LEU A 288 -1.82 14.75 11.78
CA LEU A 288 -1.77 16.22 11.66
C LEU A 288 -3.03 16.90 12.24
N ARG A 289 -4.14 16.16 12.39
CA ARG A 289 -5.38 16.66 13.01
C ARG A 289 -5.25 16.84 14.52
N THR A 290 -4.42 16.06 15.20
CA THR A 290 -4.15 16.24 16.64
C THR A 290 -3.19 17.40 16.91
N LEU A 291 -2.27 17.67 15.98
CA LEU A 291 -1.38 18.84 16.02
C LEU A 291 -2.15 20.16 15.82
N SER A 292 -3.12 20.20 14.91
CA SER A 292 -4.02 21.34 14.71
C SER A 292 -4.75 21.73 16.01
N ARG A 293 -5.22 20.75 16.80
CA ARG A 293 -5.92 21.00 18.07
C ARG A 293 -4.99 21.50 19.19
N LYS A 294 -3.73 21.10 19.21
CA LYS A 294 -2.73 21.60 20.18
C LYS A 294 -2.17 22.98 19.81
N LEU A 295 -2.07 23.31 18.52
CA LEU A 295 -1.68 24.66 18.09
C LEU A 295 -2.80 25.69 18.28
N GLY A 296 -4.07 25.31 18.07
CA GLY A 296 -5.20 26.22 18.31
C GLY A 296 -5.32 26.69 19.77
N THR A 297 -5.07 25.79 20.73
CA THR A 297 -5.16 26.11 22.16
C THR A 297 -3.95 26.88 22.68
N ARG A 298 -2.74 26.66 22.14
CA ARG A 298 -1.55 27.48 22.46
C ARG A 298 -1.53 28.83 21.74
N GLY A 299 -2.06 28.89 20.51
CA GLY A 299 -2.22 30.13 19.75
C GLY A 299 -3.21 31.09 20.41
N ALA A 300 -4.36 30.60 20.88
CA ALA A 300 -5.33 31.41 21.60
C ALA A 300 -4.80 31.96 22.94
N ALA A 301 -3.96 31.19 23.65
CA ALA A 301 -3.31 31.63 24.89
C ALA A 301 -2.19 32.68 24.64
N LEU A 302 -1.49 32.59 23.50
CA LEU A 302 -0.49 33.58 23.08
C LEU A 302 -1.15 34.88 22.60
N ILE A 303 -2.25 34.79 21.82
CA ILE A 303 -3.00 35.94 21.32
C ILE A 303 -3.66 36.71 22.49
N SER A 304 -4.21 36.01 23.48
CA SER A 304 -4.79 36.66 24.68
C SER A 304 -3.74 37.31 25.62
N ARG A 305 -2.48 36.84 25.60
CA ARG A 305 -1.36 37.52 26.25
C ARG A 305 -0.85 38.73 25.47
N LEU A 306 -0.92 38.69 24.14
CA LEU A 306 -0.48 39.80 23.28
C LEU A 306 -1.48 40.97 23.25
N LEU A 307 -2.77 40.70 23.45
CA LEU A 307 -3.85 41.71 23.41
C LEU A 307 -4.09 42.47 24.74
N ARG A 308 -3.34 42.21 25.80
CA ARG A 308 -3.38 43.05 27.03
C ARG A 308 -2.39 44.21 26.91
N LEU A 309 -2.87 45.31 26.31
CA LEU A 309 -2.25 46.63 26.43
C LEU A 309 -2.54 47.26 27.81
N PRO A 310 -1.68 48.17 28.29
CA PRO A 310 -1.52 48.51 29.70
C PRO A 310 -2.60 49.46 30.20
N SER A 311 -3.13 49.21 31.41
CA SER A 311 -3.91 50.21 32.13
C SER A 311 -2.99 51.36 32.55
N SER A 312 -3.22 52.53 31.97
CA SER A 312 -2.61 53.80 32.34
C SER A 312 -2.79 54.06 33.83
N ALA A 313 -1.68 54.14 34.55
CA ALA A 313 -1.62 54.79 35.85
C ALA A 313 -1.58 56.30 35.62
N SER A 314 -2.51 57.04 36.22
CA SER A 314 -2.36 58.46 36.49
C SER A 314 -2.99 58.80 37.84
N ARG A 315 -2.12 59.20 38.79
CA ARG A 315 -2.24 60.25 39.83
C ARG A 315 -3.63 60.47 40.44
N GLU A 316 -3.77 60.50 41.77
CA GLU A 316 -3.25 61.60 42.59
C GLU A 316 -3.22 61.27 44.10
N LYS A 317 -2.28 61.92 44.79
CA LYS A 317 -2.09 61.95 46.25
C LYS A 317 -3.30 62.56 46.97
N LYS A 318 -3.66 61.98 48.12
CA LYS A 318 -3.74 62.73 49.38
C LYS A 318 -3.36 61.82 50.54
#